data_AF-A0A444XZY0-F1
#
_entry.id   AF-A0A444XZY0-F1
#
_cell.length_a   1.000
_cell.length_b   1.000
_cell.length_c   1.000
_cell.angle_alpha   90.00
_cell.angle_beta   90.00
_cell.angle_gamma   90.00
#
_symmetry.space_group_name_H-M   'P 1'
#
loop_
_entity.id
_entity.type
_entity.pdbx_description
1 polymer ?
#
loop_
_entity_poly.entity_id
_entity_poly.type
_entity_poly.pdbx_seq_one_letter_code
_entity_poly.pdbx_strand_id
1 'polypeptide(L)'
;MAKEEEFLRENGGNENGAVKGRQVSRSDFPPDFVFGVATSAYQIEGACNEGGRGPSIWDAFSHTEGKILDKSNGDVAVDHYHRYMEDIDLIAKLGFGAYRFSISWSRIFPDGLGTKVNDEGITFYNNVINALLEKGIKPFVTLYHWDLPLHLDESMGGWLNKKIIEYFALYADTCFANFGDRVKNWITINEPLQTSVNGYDMGIFAPGRSENSLVEPYLAAHHQILAHAAAVSIYRSKYKDIQGGQIGLVVDCEWAEANSDKIEDKSAAARRLDFQIGWYLDPLYYGEYPKAMRERLGDQLPKFSEEDKKLLLNSMDFIGLNHYTTRFITYVTDSNKESRYYGAQEIERIVEWEGGKVIGEKAASEWLYVVPWGLRKVLNYVSQKYATPIYITENGMDDEDDDKLPLHEMLDDKLRVRYFKEYIAAAAAAIKFHPVHTLEPQHHPTHPLSMEANYQRHATQKDGISKPSQWSQHVPSLMVLCLVMALLNSSIFHLTSLFLLLVTDLTLLSTSLCSAVKSFGALSPVGKTEDQGGLVGRPLEERRVLMSVCTEWKRMVKGRRERVFRWLWDGVDVRGYFAWSLLDNFEWAQGYTKRFGLVYVDYKNDLTRHPKSSAYWFSRFLKADNDKKGKEE
;
A
#
# COMPACT_ATOMS: atom_id res chain seq x y z
N MET A 1 24.91 18.92 7.86
CA MET A 1 25.32 19.24 9.25
C MET A 1 24.07 19.55 10.09
N ALA A 2 23.79 20.78 10.54
CA ALA A 2 22.72 21.02 11.54
C ALA A 2 21.30 20.50 11.16
N LYS A 3 20.79 20.82 9.96
CA LYS A 3 19.49 20.30 9.47
C LYS A 3 19.46 18.79 9.23
N GLU A 4 20.61 18.19 8.98
CA GLU A 4 20.80 16.77 8.66
C GLU A 4 20.84 15.94 9.95
N GLU A 5 21.59 16.39 10.96
CA GLU A 5 21.54 15.83 12.31
C GLU A 5 20.12 15.92 12.87
N GLU A 6 19.42 17.03 12.65
CA GLU A 6 18.01 17.20 13.04
C GLU A 6 17.09 16.20 12.30
N PHE A 7 17.16 16.12 10.97
CA PHE A 7 16.37 15.18 10.16
C PHE A 7 16.61 13.71 10.54
N LEU A 8 17.87 13.30 10.71
CA LEU A 8 18.20 11.92 11.07
C LEU A 8 17.81 11.61 12.52
N ARG A 9 18.03 12.53 13.46
CA ARG A 9 17.58 12.41 14.86
C ARG A 9 16.05 12.31 14.97
N GLU A 10 15.31 13.10 14.20
CA GLU A 10 13.84 13.05 14.16
C GLU A 10 13.31 11.74 13.54
N ASN A 11 14.02 11.17 12.56
CA ASN A 11 13.64 9.93 11.89
C ASN A 11 14.31 8.66 12.47
N GLY A 12 15.01 8.77 13.60
CA GLY A 12 15.59 7.64 14.34
C GLY A 12 16.95 7.13 13.86
N GLY A 13 17.58 7.82 12.89
CA GLY A 13 18.94 7.56 12.44
C GLY A 13 19.99 8.16 13.37
N ASN A 14 20.24 7.53 14.51
CA ASN A 14 21.47 7.83 15.26
C ASN A 14 22.67 7.19 14.56
N GLU A 15 23.63 8.01 14.14
CA GLU A 15 24.99 7.55 13.91
C GLU A 15 25.58 7.05 15.24
N ASN A 16 26.32 5.95 15.17
CA ASN A 16 26.70 5.05 16.27
C ASN A 16 25.55 4.12 16.71
N GLY A 17 25.79 2.82 16.51
CA GLY A 17 24.80 1.76 16.68
C GLY A 17 24.26 1.61 18.10
N ALA A 18 23.11 0.94 18.17
CA ALA A 18 22.23 0.82 19.33
C ALA A 18 21.58 2.15 19.75
N VAL A 19 20.36 2.37 19.25
CA VAL A 19 19.31 3.01 20.05
C VAL A 19 19.32 2.29 21.40
N LYS A 20 19.61 3.03 22.48
CA LYS A 20 19.66 2.51 23.87
C LYS A 20 18.24 2.24 24.44
N GLY A 21 17.37 1.73 23.57
CA GLY A 21 15.98 1.40 23.83
C GLY A 21 15.77 -0.11 23.91
N ARG A 22 14.62 -0.50 24.45
CA ARG A 22 14.18 -1.89 24.55
C ARG A 22 14.21 -2.56 23.17
N GLN A 23 14.92 -3.68 23.05
CA GLN A 23 14.86 -4.54 21.87
C GLN A 23 13.42 -5.02 21.64
N VAL A 24 12.93 -4.93 20.39
CA VAL A 24 11.57 -5.34 20.02
C VAL A 24 11.34 -6.84 20.30
N SER A 25 10.15 -7.14 20.81
CA SER A 25 9.70 -8.47 21.26
C SER A 25 8.32 -8.80 20.68
N ARG A 26 7.93 -10.09 20.60
CA ARG A 26 6.61 -10.48 20.06
C ARG A 26 5.45 -9.83 20.84
N SER A 27 5.61 -9.64 22.15
CA SER A 27 4.66 -8.92 23.01
C SER A 27 4.50 -7.42 22.70
N ASP A 28 5.31 -6.85 21.80
CA ASP A 28 5.17 -5.46 21.36
C ASP A 28 4.10 -5.29 20.26
N PHE A 29 3.55 -6.39 19.76
CA PHE A 29 2.50 -6.43 18.74
C PHE A 29 1.18 -6.97 19.35
N PRO A 30 0.02 -6.63 18.77
CA PRO A 30 -1.27 -7.21 19.16
C PRO A 30 -1.24 -8.76 19.25
N PRO A 31 -2.04 -9.39 20.12
CA PRO A 31 -2.07 -10.85 20.25
C PRO A 31 -2.44 -11.56 18.94
N ASP A 32 -3.33 -10.96 18.16
CA ASP A 32 -3.83 -11.43 16.86
C ASP A 32 -2.92 -11.05 15.66
N PHE A 33 -1.89 -10.23 15.88
CA PHE A 33 -0.95 -9.82 14.84
C PHE A 33 -0.24 -11.02 14.21
N VAL A 34 -0.29 -11.10 12.89
CA VAL A 34 0.20 -12.25 12.12
C VAL A 34 1.67 -12.04 11.74
N PHE A 35 2.54 -12.94 12.18
CA PHE A 35 3.88 -13.08 11.62
C PHE A 35 3.91 -14.27 10.67
N GLY A 36 4.37 -14.04 9.44
CA GLY A 36 4.48 -15.05 8.41
C GLY A 36 5.73 -14.91 7.55
N VAL A 37 5.79 -15.74 6.52
CA VAL A 37 6.80 -15.73 5.45
C VAL A 37 6.11 -15.75 4.09
N ALA A 38 6.78 -15.26 3.06
CA ALA A 38 6.24 -15.14 1.72
C ALA A 38 7.11 -15.80 0.63
N THR A 39 6.46 -16.27 -0.44
CA THR A 39 7.03 -16.82 -1.68
C THR A 39 6.08 -16.57 -2.87
N SER A 40 6.52 -16.92 -4.09
CA SER A 40 5.67 -16.95 -5.28
C SER A 40 5.88 -18.22 -6.12
N ALA A 41 4.86 -18.63 -6.85
CA ALA A 41 4.80 -19.90 -7.55
C ALA A 41 5.96 -20.10 -8.54
N TYR A 42 6.14 -19.20 -9.49
CA TYR A 42 7.21 -19.32 -10.49
C TYR A 42 8.61 -19.34 -9.87
N GLN A 43 8.80 -18.63 -8.75
CA GLN A 43 10.10 -18.53 -8.10
C GLN A 43 10.49 -19.78 -7.30
N ILE A 44 9.53 -20.60 -6.83
CA ILE A 44 9.81 -21.76 -5.97
C ILE A 44 9.31 -23.13 -6.47
N GLU A 45 8.22 -23.20 -7.24
CA GLU A 45 7.54 -24.47 -7.53
C GLU A 45 8.37 -25.40 -8.39
N GLY A 46 8.90 -24.88 -9.49
CA GLY A 46 9.47 -25.72 -10.55
C GLY A 46 8.40 -26.60 -11.18
N ALA A 47 8.82 -27.79 -11.61
CA ALA A 47 7.97 -28.79 -12.23
C ALA A 47 7.15 -28.16 -13.38
N CYS A 48 7.84 -27.35 -14.21
CA CYS A 48 7.24 -26.42 -15.17
C CYS A 48 6.36 -27.12 -16.22
N ASN A 49 6.69 -28.36 -16.58
CA ASN A 49 6.00 -29.20 -17.56
C ASN A 49 5.33 -30.43 -16.93
N GLU A 50 5.09 -30.42 -15.61
CA GLU A 50 4.52 -31.54 -14.86
C GLU A 50 3.13 -31.24 -14.31
N GLY A 51 2.41 -32.29 -13.89
CA GLY A 51 1.10 -32.16 -13.26
C GLY A 51 0.05 -31.48 -14.13
N GLY A 52 0.15 -31.61 -15.45
CA GLY A 52 -0.75 -30.96 -16.42
C GLY A 52 -0.59 -29.44 -16.57
N ARG A 53 0.43 -28.81 -15.99
CA ARG A 53 0.71 -27.37 -16.09
C ARG A 53 0.94 -26.94 -17.55
N GLY A 54 0.40 -25.78 -17.93
CA GLY A 54 0.79 -25.06 -19.16
C GLY A 54 1.89 -24.02 -18.90
N PRO A 55 2.62 -23.59 -19.93
CA PRO A 55 3.65 -22.57 -19.79
C PRO A 55 3.06 -21.20 -19.39
N SER A 56 3.84 -20.41 -18.66
CA SER A 56 3.62 -19.00 -18.38
C SER A 56 4.56 -18.13 -19.23
N ILE A 57 4.31 -16.81 -19.25
CA ILE A 57 5.19 -15.83 -19.88
C ILE A 57 6.62 -15.86 -19.32
N TRP A 58 6.81 -16.31 -18.08
CA TRP A 58 8.13 -16.42 -17.46
C TRP A 58 8.91 -17.67 -17.88
N ASP A 59 8.24 -18.77 -18.22
CA ASP A 59 8.91 -19.92 -18.86
C ASP A 59 9.55 -19.45 -20.17
N ALA A 60 8.76 -18.88 -21.10
CA ALA A 60 9.27 -18.38 -22.37
C ALA A 60 10.33 -17.26 -22.23
N PHE A 61 10.13 -16.32 -21.30
CA PHE A 61 11.06 -15.20 -21.10
C PHE A 61 12.41 -15.67 -20.52
N SER A 62 12.41 -16.61 -19.57
CA SER A 62 13.66 -17.09 -18.96
C SER A 62 14.48 -17.99 -19.90
N HIS A 63 13.84 -18.70 -20.84
CA HIS A 63 14.53 -19.40 -21.92
C HIS A 63 15.06 -18.48 -23.04
N THR A 64 14.79 -17.17 -22.99
CA THR A 64 15.31 -16.22 -23.98
C THR A 64 16.75 -15.79 -23.67
N GLU A 65 17.67 -15.95 -24.62
CA GLU A 65 19.09 -15.62 -24.42
C GLU A 65 19.30 -14.15 -24.01
N GLY A 66 20.07 -13.95 -22.95
CA GLY A 66 20.43 -12.63 -22.44
C GLY A 66 19.37 -11.93 -21.59
N LYS A 67 18.20 -12.55 -21.33
CA LYS A 67 17.17 -11.98 -20.45
C LYS A 67 17.40 -12.26 -18.96
N ILE A 68 18.08 -13.35 -18.62
CA ILE A 68 18.43 -13.71 -17.23
C ILE A 68 19.96 -13.60 -17.04
N LEU A 69 20.40 -12.95 -15.96
CA LEU A 69 21.80 -12.58 -15.72
C LEU A 69 22.77 -13.78 -15.72
N ASP A 70 22.41 -14.85 -15.02
CA ASP A 70 23.18 -16.11 -14.94
C ASP A 70 22.76 -17.16 -15.98
N LYS A 71 21.81 -16.81 -16.87
CA LYS A 71 21.19 -17.70 -17.88
C LYS A 71 20.40 -18.88 -17.29
N SER A 72 20.01 -18.80 -16.03
CA SER A 72 19.15 -19.79 -15.39
C SER A 72 17.66 -19.57 -15.70
N ASN A 73 16.79 -20.44 -15.18
CA ASN A 73 15.34 -20.37 -15.34
C ASN A 73 14.60 -20.96 -14.12
N GLY A 74 13.27 -20.85 -14.12
CA GLY A 74 12.39 -21.42 -13.10
C GLY A 74 11.94 -22.87 -13.35
N ASP A 75 12.57 -23.63 -14.27
CA ASP A 75 12.07 -24.96 -14.68
C ASP A 75 11.98 -25.94 -13.51
N VAL A 76 12.97 -25.89 -12.63
CA VAL A 76 13.08 -26.64 -11.36
C VAL A 76 12.90 -25.73 -10.14
N ALA A 77 13.22 -24.43 -10.24
CA ALA A 77 13.17 -23.49 -9.13
C ALA A 77 13.90 -24.03 -7.88
N VAL A 78 13.18 -24.21 -6.76
CA VAL A 78 13.65 -24.97 -5.59
C VAL A 78 12.79 -26.21 -5.31
N ASP A 79 12.10 -26.69 -6.34
CA ASP A 79 11.34 -27.95 -6.35
C ASP A 79 10.24 -28.00 -5.28
N HIS A 80 9.63 -26.86 -4.95
CA HIS A 80 8.54 -26.80 -3.97
C HIS A 80 7.32 -27.64 -4.41
N TYR A 81 7.11 -27.85 -5.71
CA TYR A 81 6.04 -28.71 -6.20
C TYR A 81 6.11 -30.14 -5.62
N HIS A 82 7.32 -30.70 -5.51
CA HIS A 82 7.55 -32.01 -4.88
C HIS A 82 7.88 -31.91 -3.38
N ARG A 83 8.50 -30.82 -2.94
CA ARG A 83 9.06 -30.66 -1.58
C ARG A 83 8.23 -29.81 -0.62
N TYR A 84 7.03 -29.38 -0.98
CA TYR A 84 6.21 -28.47 -0.15
C TYR A 84 6.04 -28.92 1.32
N MET A 85 6.05 -30.22 1.61
CA MET A 85 6.01 -30.75 2.98
C MET A 85 7.25 -30.39 3.80
N GLU A 86 8.46 -30.45 3.22
CA GLU A 86 9.72 -30.04 3.85
C GLU A 86 9.66 -28.55 4.21
N ASP A 87 9.18 -27.73 3.27
CA ASP A 87 9.09 -26.28 3.42
C ASP A 87 8.03 -25.89 4.46
N ILE A 88 6.86 -26.55 4.49
CA ILE A 88 5.82 -26.35 5.51
C ILE A 88 6.31 -26.77 6.91
N ASP A 89 7.04 -27.88 7.02
CA ASP A 89 7.66 -28.29 8.28
C ASP A 89 8.69 -27.26 8.78
N LEU A 90 9.42 -26.61 7.89
CA LEU A 90 10.31 -25.49 8.25
C LEU A 90 9.52 -24.27 8.76
N ILE A 91 8.43 -23.86 8.11
CA ILE A 91 7.56 -22.75 8.57
C ILE A 91 7.07 -23.03 10.00
N ALA A 92 6.55 -24.24 10.24
CA ALA A 92 6.07 -24.68 11.56
C ALA A 92 7.20 -24.74 12.60
N LYS A 93 8.35 -25.33 12.24
CA LYS A 93 9.53 -25.45 13.11
C LYS A 93 10.11 -24.08 13.48
N LEU A 94 10.07 -23.10 12.57
CA LEU A 94 10.47 -21.73 12.87
C LEU A 94 9.43 -21.03 13.75
N GLY A 95 8.15 -21.35 13.61
CA GLY A 95 7.07 -20.85 14.47
C GLY A 95 6.26 -19.70 13.87
N PHE A 96 6.27 -19.58 12.54
CA PHE A 96 5.44 -18.61 11.83
C PHE A 96 3.97 -19.05 11.84
N GLY A 97 3.05 -18.10 12.03
CA GLY A 97 1.61 -18.38 12.11
C GLY A 97 0.87 -18.25 10.77
N ALA A 98 1.56 -17.85 9.70
CA ALA A 98 1.00 -17.74 8.36
C ALA A 98 2.04 -17.98 7.27
N TYR A 99 1.57 -18.44 6.11
CA TYR A 99 2.36 -18.54 4.88
C TYR A 99 1.62 -17.80 3.78
N ARG A 100 2.31 -16.86 3.14
CA ARG A 100 1.86 -16.22 1.91
C ARG A 100 2.50 -16.90 0.71
N PHE A 101 1.69 -17.46 -0.17
CA PHE A 101 2.14 -18.09 -1.42
C PHE A 101 1.20 -17.67 -2.56
N SER A 102 1.62 -17.84 -3.81
CA SER A 102 0.73 -17.66 -4.96
C SER A 102 0.28 -18.99 -5.56
N ILE A 103 -0.89 -18.98 -6.19
CA ILE A 103 -1.34 -20.06 -7.08
C ILE A 103 -0.88 -19.70 -8.49
N SER A 104 -0.26 -20.65 -9.19
CA SER A 104 0.10 -20.45 -10.59
C SER A 104 -1.12 -20.59 -11.48
N TRP A 105 -1.47 -19.53 -12.21
CA TRP A 105 -2.63 -19.52 -13.11
C TRP A 105 -2.47 -20.61 -14.16
N SER A 106 -1.29 -20.75 -14.76
CA SER A 106 -1.04 -21.77 -15.80
C SER A 106 -1.03 -23.21 -15.27
N ARG A 107 -0.95 -23.41 -13.95
CA ARG A 107 -1.15 -24.72 -13.30
C ARG A 107 -2.64 -25.03 -13.05
N ILE A 108 -3.53 -24.04 -12.96
CA ILE A 108 -4.99 -24.22 -12.83
C ILE A 108 -5.69 -24.27 -14.19
N PHE A 109 -5.32 -23.35 -15.08
CA PHE A 109 -5.79 -23.27 -16.47
C PHE A 109 -4.57 -23.26 -17.40
N PRO A 110 -4.18 -24.42 -17.98
CA PRO A 110 -3.01 -24.53 -18.85
C PRO A 110 -3.05 -23.63 -20.10
N ASP A 111 -4.25 -23.29 -20.57
CA ASP A 111 -4.50 -22.35 -21.66
C ASP A 111 -4.66 -20.89 -21.18
N GLY A 112 -4.83 -20.67 -19.87
CA GLY A 112 -5.28 -19.42 -19.25
C GLY A 112 -6.73 -19.02 -19.51
N LEU A 113 -7.31 -19.46 -20.63
CA LEU A 113 -8.66 -19.12 -21.09
C LEU A 113 -9.77 -19.87 -20.32
N GLY A 114 -9.42 -20.93 -19.59
CA GLY A 114 -10.38 -21.67 -18.76
C GLY A 114 -11.19 -22.72 -19.51
N THR A 115 -10.71 -23.20 -20.68
CA THR A 115 -11.39 -24.24 -21.45
C THR A 115 -11.50 -25.56 -20.68
N LYS A 116 -10.50 -25.85 -19.83
CA LYS A 116 -10.48 -27.01 -18.94
C LYS A 116 -9.70 -26.69 -17.66
N VAL A 117 -10.29 -26.99 -16.50
CA VAL A 117 -9.59 -27.01 -15.20
C VAL A 117 -8.57 -28.15 -15.20
N ASN A 118 -7.38 -27.90 -14.67
CA ASN A 118 -6.39 -28.93 -14.39
C ASN A 118 -6.56 -29.49 -12.97
N ASP A 119 -7.16 -30.68 -12.86
CA ASP A 119 -7.46 -31.32 -11.57
C ASP A 119 -6.21 -31.68 -10.75
N GLU A 120 -5.07 -31.94 -11.40
CA GLU A 120 -3.79 -32.19 -10.73
C GLU A 120 -3.24 -30.91 -10.08
N GLY A 121 -3.35 -29.76 -10.77
CA GLY A 121 -3.05 -28.45 -10.20
C GLY A 121 -3.95 -28.10 -9.01
N ILE A 122 -5.27 -28.35 -9.13
CA ILE A 122 -6.22 -28.20 -8.01
C ILE A 122 -5.83 -29.11 -6.84
N THR A 123 -5.40 -30.35 -7.11
CA THR A 123 -4.98 -31.30 -6.08
C THR A 123 -3.71 -30.85 -5.36
N PHE A 124 -2.72 -30.33 -6.09
CA PHE A 124 -1.48 -29.79 -5.51
C PHE A 124 -1.76 -28.68 -4.49
N TYR A 125 -2.49 -27.62 -4.87
CA TYR A 125 -2.78 -26.53 -3.93
C TYR A 125 -3.71 -26.95 -2.79
N ASN A 126 -4.63 -27.90 -3.01
CA ASN A 126 -5.40 -28.51 -1.91
C ASN A 126 -4.48 -29.18 -0.89
N ASN A 127 -3.47 -29.93 -1.32
CA ASN A 127 -2.52 -30.59 -0.44
C ASN A 127 -1.66 -29.59 0.34
N VAL A 128 -1.16 -28.53 -0.33
CA VAL A 128 -0.43 -27.42 0.31
C VAL A 128 -1.30 -26.75 1.39
N ILE A 129 -2.55 -26.39 1.06
CA ILE A 129 -3.49 -25.73 1.98
C ILE A 129 -3.81 -26.62 3.18
N ASN A 130 -4.05 -27.91 2.96
CA ASN A 130 -4.34 -28.86 4.03
C ASN A 130 -3.13 -29.02 4.97
N ALA A 131 -1.93 -29.24 4.42
CA ALA A 131 -0.70 -29.39 5.19
C ALA A 131 -0.37 -28.13 6.03
N LEU A 132 -0.63 -26.93 5.51
CA LEU A 132 -0.51 -25.69 6.29
C LEU A 132 -1.45 -25.67 7.49
N LEU A 133 -2.73 -25.99 7.26
CA LEU A 133 -3.76 -25.96 8.30
C LEU A 133 -3.57 -27.05 9.36
N GLU A 134 -3.08 -28.24 8.98
CA GLU A 134 -2.68 -29.31 9.91
C GLU A 134 -1.56 -28.87 10.87
N LYS A 135 -0.69 -27.95 10.43
CA LYS A 135 0.36 -27.34 11.27
C LYS A 135 -0.10 -26.04 11.97
N GLY A 136 -1.36 -25.64 11.80
CA GLY A 136 -1.92 -24.40 12.35
C GLY A 136 -1.46 -23.12 11.64
N ILE A 137 -0.87 -23.23 10.45
CA ILE A 137 -0.38 -22.11 9.65
C ILE A 137 -1.53 -21.56 8.78
N LYS A 138 -1.80 -20.26 8.89
CA LYS A 138 -2.86 -19.61 8.11
C LYS A 138 -2.41 -19.37 6.65
N PRO A 139 -3.14 -19.85 5.62
CA PRO A 139 -2.85 -19.51 4.24
C PRO A 139 -3.25 -18.06 3.92
N PHE A 140 -2.34 -17.35 3.25
CA PHE A 140 -2.56 -16.08 2.56
C PHE A 140 -2.27 -16.29 1.07
N VAL A 141 -3.31 -16.32 0.24
CA VAL A 141 -3.18 -16.78 -1.14
C VAL A 141 -3.20 -15.61 -2.11
N THR A 142 -2.12 -15.46 -2.87
CA THR A 142 -2.04 -14.55 -4.03
C THR A 142 -2.53 -15.27 -5.28
N LEU A 143 -3.53 -14.73 -5.98
CA LEU A 143 -4.06 -15.33 -7.21
C LEU A 143 -3.12 -15.12 -8.40
N TYR A 144 -2.48 -13.95 -8.52
CA TYR A 144 -1.55 -13.65 -9.60
C TYR A 144 -0.25 -13.04 -9.08
N HIS A 145 0.87 -13.69 -9.37
CA HIS A 145 2.22 -13.19 -9.10
C HIS A 145 3.06 -13.26 -10.38
N TRP A 146 2.65 -12.44 -11.35
CA TRP A 146 3.37 -12.14 -12.60
C TRP A 146 3.47 -13.30 -13.61
N ASP A 147 2.98 -14.49 -13.29
CA ASP A 147 3.10 -15.72 -14.07
C ASP A 147 1.91 -15.97 -15.03
N LEU A 148 1.62 -14.97 -15.88
CA LEU A 148 0.49 -15.05 -16.82
C LEU A 148 0.62 -16.28 -17.74
N PRO A 149 -0.46 -17.06 -18.00
CA PRO A 149 -0.39 -18.20 -18.92
C PRO A 149 0.02 -17.76 -20.32
N LEU A 150 1.04 -18.41 -20.89
CA LEU A 150 1.66 -18.01 -22.16
C LEU A 150 0.66 -18.04 -23.31
N HIS A 151 -0.16 -19.09 -23.40
CA HIS A 151 -1.17 -19.21 -24.45
C HIS A 151 -2.18 -18.05 -24.42
N LEU A 152 -2.54 -17.55 -23.24
CA LEU A 152 -3.41 -16.40 -23.10
C LEU A 152 -2.70 -15.11 -23.55
N ASP A 153 -1.41 -14.95 -23.27
CA ASP A 153 -0.64 -13.79 -23.75
C ASP A 153 -0.51 -13.82 -25.29
N GLU A 154 -0.09 -14.95 -25.86
CA GLU A 154 0.11 -15.11 -27.31
C GLU A 154 -1.19 -15.04 -28.13
N SER A 155 -2.29 -15.65 -27.65
CA SER A 155 -3.54 -15.75 -28.43
C SER A 155 -4.38 -14.48 -28.43
N MET A 156 -4.24 -13.63 -27.41
CA MET A 156 -5.07 -12.43 -27.26
C MET A 156 -4.35 -11.17 -26.76
N GLY A 157 -3.06 -11.21 -26.44
CA GLY A 157 -2.27 -10.05 -25.99
C GLY A 157 -2.30 -9.79 -24.47
N GLY A 158 -2.67 -10.79 -23.67
CA GLY A 158 -2.54 -10.74 -22.21
C GLY A 158 -3.18 -9.50 -21.57
N TRP A 159 -2.42 -8.80 -20.73
CA TRP A 159 -2.87 -7.59 -20.04
C TRP A 159 -3.18 -6.41 -20.96
N LEU A 160 -2.80 -6.44 -22.25
CA LEU A 160 -3.13 -5.37 -23.19
C LEU A 160 -4.55 -5.50 -23.76
N ASN A 161 -5.24 -6.62 -23.53
CA ASN A 161 -6.57 -6.87 -24.07
C ASN A 161 -7.64 -6.92 -22.97
N LYS A 162 -8.69 -6.09 -23.11
CA LYS A 162 -9.76 -5.94 -22.12
C LYS A 162 -10.42 -7.26 -21.69
N LYS A 163 -10.45 -8.29 -22.55
CA LYS A 163 -10.98 -9.63 -22.18
C LYS A 163 -10.24 -10.29 -21.02
N ILE A 164 -9.02 -9.86 -20.68
CA ILE A 164 -8.26 -10.40 -19.54
C ILE A 164 -9.03 -10.28 -18.22
N ILE A 165 -9.88 -9.26 -18.10
CA ILE A 165 -10.75 -9.03 -16.93
C ILE A 165 -11.70 -10.23 -16.75
N GLU A 166 -12.26 -10.76 -17.84
CA GLU A 166 -13.19 -11.90 -17.82
C GLU A 166 -12.46 -13.21 -17.48
N TYR A 167 -11.29 -13.44 -18.08
CA TYR A 167 -10.50 -14.66 -17.83
C TYR A 167 -9.89 -14.68 -16.41
N PHE A 168 -9.38 -13.55 -15.91
CA PHE A 168 -8.92 -13.45 -14.53
C PHE A 168 -10.07 -13.63 -13.54
N ALA A 169 -11.26 -13.07 -13.85
CA ALA A 169 -12.45 -13.26 -13.03
C ALA A 169 -12.89 -14.73 -12.98
N LEU A 170 -12.86 -15.47 -14.11
CA LEU A 170 -13.15 -16.91 -14.18
C LEU A 170 -12.12 -17.75 -13.38
N TYR A 171 -10.84 -17.40 -13.48
CA TYR A 171 -9.76 -18.02 -12.72
C TYR A 171 -9.91 -17.78 -11.20
N ALA A 172 -10.20 -16.54 -10.80
CA ALA A 172 -10.48 -16.20 -9.41
C ALA A 172 -11.71 -16.95 -8.85
N ASP A 173 -12.82 -17.00 -9.60
CA ASP A 173 -14.04 -17.77 -9.29
C ASP A 173 -13.72 -19.25 -9.04
N THR A 174 -12.89 -19.84 -9.91
CA THR A 174 -12.43 -21.23 -9.80
C THR A 174 -11.59 -21.47 -8.54
N CYS A 175 -10.67 -20.55 -8.21
CA CYS A 175 -9.87 -20.62 -6.99
C CYS A 175 -10.74 -20.45 -5.72
N PHE A 176 -11.69 -19.51 -5.72
CA PHE A 176 -12.60 -19.32 -4.58
C PHE A 176 -13.49 -20.54 -4.36
N ALA A 177 -13.99 -21.17 -5.43
CA ALA A 177 -14.81 -22.39 -5.36
C ALA A 177 -14.05 -23.58 -4.77
N ASN A 178 -12.78 -23.79 -5.16
CA ASN A 178 -12.00 -24.98 -4.79
C ASN A 178 -11.25 -24.86 -3.45
N PHE A 179 -10.94 -23.63 -3.02
CA PHE A 179 -10.04 -23.42 -1.87
C PHE A 179 -10.61 -22.50 -0.78
N GLY A 180 -11.64 -21.70 -1.08
CA GLY A 180 -12.12 -20.65 -0.16
C GLY A 180 -12.92 -21.18 1.05
N ASP A 181 -13.28 -22.46 1.06
CA ASP A 181 -13.76 -23.16 2.25
C ASP A 181 -12.70 -23.15 3.38
N ARG A 182 -11.42 -23.21 3.01
CA ARG A 182 -10.25 -23.20 3.91
C ARG A 182 -9.46 -21.88 3.88
N VAL A 183 -9.30 -21.26 2.72
CA VAL A 183 -8.54 -20.00 2.54
C VAL A 183 -9.39 -18.80 2.92
N LYS A 184 -8.89 -17.99 3.87
CA LYS A 184 -9.59 -16.81 4.42
C LYS A 184 -8.92 -15.48 4.12
N ASN A 185 -7.76 -15.47 3.47
CA ASN A 185 -7.03 -14.25 3.14
C ASN A 185 -6.61 -14.32 1.67
N TRP A 186 -7.26 -13.52 0.84
CA TRP A 186 -7.07 -13.50 -0.61
C TRP A 186 -6.39 -12.21 -1.06
N ILE A 187 -5.31 -12.36 -1.83
CA ILE A 187 -4.63 -11.29 -2.53
C ILE A 187 -4.90 -11.53 -4.01
N THR A 188 -5.43 -10.53 -4.69
CA THR A 188 -5.73 -10.63 -6.14
C THR A 188 -4.46 -10.62 -6.98
N ILE A 189 -3.71 -9.52 -6.93
CA ILE A 189 -2.50 -9.29 -7.73
C ILE A 189 -1.37 -8.84 -6.80
N ASN A 190 -0.17 -9.38 -7.01
CA ASN A 190 1.07 -8.86 -6.41
C ASN A 190 1.70 -7.76 -7.27
N GLU A 191 2.11 -6.65 -6.64
CA GLU A 191 2.86 -5.54 -7.24
C GLU A 191 2.59 -5.31 -8.74
N PRO A 192 1.36 -4.90 -9.11
CA PRO A 192 0.98 -4.77 -10.52
C PRO A 192 1.90 -3.80 -11.29
N LEU A 193 2.49 -2.82 -10.59
CA LEU A 193 3.51 -1.91 -11.11
C LEU A 193 4.69 -2.64 -11.75
N GLN A 194 5.21 -3.72 -11.16
CA GLN A 194 6.38 -4.41 -11.71
C GLN A 194 6.05 -5.02 -13.08
N THR A 195 4.89 -5.67 -13.20
CA THR A 195 4.44 -6.18 -14.51
C THR A 195 4.19 -5.06 -15.50
N SER A 196 3.54 -3.97 -15.09
CA SER A 196 3.25 -2.83 -15.98
C SER A 196 4.51 -2.11 -16.44
N VAL A 197 5.46 -1.81 -15.55
CA VAL A 197 6.68 -1.04 -15.87
C VAL A 197 7.81 -1.94 -16.38
N ASN A 198 8.21 -2.96 -15.63
CA ASN A 198 9.35 -3.80 -16.03
C ASN A 198 8.98 -4.73 -17.20
N GLY A 199 7.70 -5.10 -17.35
CA GLY A 199 7.19 -5.97 -18.41
C GLY A 199 6.70 -5.28 -19.67
N TYR A 200 6.18 -4.04 -19.59
CA TYR A 200 5.61 -3.30 -20.74
C TYR A 200 6.17 -1.87 -20.97
N ASP A 201 7.04 -1.32 -20.12
CA ASP A 201 7.84 -0.09 -20.42
C ASP A 201 9.30 -0.43 -20.70
N MET A 202 9.98 -1.08 -19.73
CA MET A 202 11.42 -1.35 -19.79
C MET A 202 11.79 -2.68 -20.48
N GLY A 203 10.87 -3.64 -20.58
CA GLY A 203 11.10 -4.96 -21.21
C GLY A 203 12.15 -5.85 -20.52
N ILE A 204 12.45 -5.60 -19.24
CA ILE A 204 13.44 -6.36 -18.44
C ILE A 204 12.82 -7.55 -17.68
N PHE A 205 11.50 -7.57 -17.49
CA PHE A 205 10.73 -8.70 -16.96
C PHE A 205 9.77 -9.24 -18.04
N ALA A 206 9.23 -10.45 -17.86
CA ALA A 206 8.22 -10.99 -18.78
C ALA A 206 6.98 -10.08 -18.88
N PRO A 207 6.35 -9.91 -20.07
CA PRO A 207 6.65 -10.57 -21.35
C PRO A 207 7.81 -9.93 -22.14
N GLY A 208 8.52 -8.93 -21.59
CA GLY A 208 9.75 -8.39 -22.17
C GLY A 208 9.55 -7.28 -23.19
N ARG A 209 8.40 -6.57 -23.14
CA ARG A 209 7.96 -5.58 -24.13
C ARG A 209 8.44 -4.17 -23.79
N SER A 210 8.75 -3.41 -24.83
CA SER A 210 9.19 -2.00 -24.75
C SER A 210 8.93 -1.21 -26.04
N GLU A 211 8.13 -1.76 -26.96
CA GLU A 211 7.87 -1.18 -28.29
C GLU A 211 6.89 0.01 -28.24
N ASN A 212 6.01 0.05 -27.24
CA ASN A 212 4.99 1.08 -27.08
C ASN A 212 4.82 1.50 -25.60
N SER A 213 5.95 1.79 -24.96
CA SER A 213 6.05 2.16 -23.54
C SER A 213 5.32 3.45 -23.13
N LEU A 214 4.76 4.21 -24.08
CA LEU A 214 3.91 5.37 -23.80
C LEU A 214 2.45 4.99 -23.50
N VAL A 215 2.02 3.76 -23.81
CA VAL A 215 0.61 3.33 -23.72
C VAL A 215 0.47 1.97 -23.04
N GLU A 216 1.29 0.98 -23.42
CA GLU A 216 1.20 -0.38 -22.88
C GLU A 216 1.27 -0.49 -21.35
N PRO A 217 2.19 0.19 -20.61
CA PRO A 217 2.20 0.11 -19.13
C PRO A 217 0.90 0.62 -18.50
N TYR A 218 0.31 1.68 -19.06
CA TYR A 218 -0.93 2.27 -18.54
C TYR A 218 -2.16 1.45 -18.90
N LEU A 219 -2.17 0.79 -20.07
CA LEU A 219 -3.22 -0.12 -20.48
C LEU A 219 -3.21 -1.42 -19.67
N ALA A 220 -2.03 -2.01 -19.45
CA ALA A 220 -1.86 -3.19 -18.59
C ALA A 220 -2.35 -2.90 -17.17
N ALA A 221 -1.88 -1.81 -16.55
CA ALA A 221 -2.32 -1.39 -15.23
C ALA A 221 -3.85 -1.16 -15.15
N HIS A 222 -4.44 -0.55 -16.18
CA HIS A 222 -5.89 -0.32 -16.25
C HIS A 222 -6.69 -1.63 -16.22
N HIS A 223 -6.29 -2.62 -17.02
CA HIS A 223 -6.95 -3.92 -17.00
C HIS A 223 -6.69 -4.71 -15.71
N GLN A 224 -5.51 -4.60 -15.10
CA GLN A 224 -5.20 -5.19 -13.79
C GLN A 224 -6.09 -4.64 -12.67
N ILE A 225 -6.30 -3.32 -12.65
CA ILE A 225 -7.18 -2.62 -11.70
C ILE A 225 -8.64 -3.07 -11.85
N LEU A 226 -9.12 -3.24 -13.09
CA LEU A 226 -10.47 -3.75 -13.36
C LEU A 226 -10.61 -5.25 -13.06
N ALA A 227 -9.59 -6.05 -13.35
CA ALA A 227 -9.55 -7.48 -13.05
C ALA A 227 -9.57 -7.76 -11.54
N HIS A 228 -8.83 -6.97 -10.75
CA HIS A 228 -8.93 -6.94 -9.29
C HIS A 228 -10.37 -6.72 -8.82
N ALA A 229 -11.02 -5.65 -9.30
CA ALA A 229 -12.35 -5.28 -8.85
C ALA A 229 -13.43 -6.30 -9.31
N ALA A 230 -13.27 -6.90 -10.49
CA ALA A 230 -14.11 -8.00 -10.97
C ALA A 230 -14.00 -9.24 -10.07
N ALA A 231 -12.78 -9.67 -9.72
CA ALA A 231 -12.55 -10.79 -8.81
C ALA A 231 -13.15 -10.53 -7.41
N VAL A 232 -13.02 -9.30 -6.89
CA VAL A 232 -13.63 -8.93 -5.60
C VAL A 232 -15.15 -8.92 -5.65
N SER A 233 -15.74 -8.44 -6.74
CA SER A 233 -17.19 -8.48 -6.98
C SER A 233 -17.72 -9.91 -6.97
N ILE A 234 -17.02 -10.85 -7.61
CA ILE A 234 -17.32 -12.29 -7.55
C ILE A 234 -17.19 -12.81 -6.12
N TYR A 235 -16.07 -12.54 -5.43
CA TYR A 235 -15.87 -12.98 -4.06
C TYR A 235 -17.01 -12.54 -3.13
N ARG A 236 -17.39 -11.27 -3.22
CA ARG A 236 -18.43 -10.67 -2.38
C ARG A 236 -19.84 -11.13 -2.71
N SER A 237 -20.16 -11.32 -3.99
CA SER A 237 -21.51 -11.74 -4.40
C SER A 237 -21.79 -13.23 -4.26
N LYS A 238 -20.76 -14.10 -4.36
CA LYS A 238 -20.93 -15.56 -4.32
C LYS A 238 -20.41 -16.22 -3.04
N TYR A 239 -19.34 -15.71 -2.46
CA TYR A 239 -18.53 -16.47 -1.49
C TYR A 239 -18.41 -15.85 -0.10
N LYS A 240 -18.39 -14.51 0.03
CA LYS A 240 -18.10 -13.80 1.28
C LYS A 240 -18.98 -14.25 2.45
N ASP A 241 -20.29 -14.37 2.24
CA ASP A 241 -21.25 -14.74 3.29
C ASP A 241 -21.14 -16.22 3.73
N ILE A 242 -20.61 -17.08 2.87
CA ILE A 242 -20.45 -18.53 3.11
C ILE A 242 -19.06 -18.84 3.67
N GLN A 243 -18.04 -18.19 3.13
CA GLN A 243 -16.63 -18.48 3.41
C GLN A 243 -16.02 -17.58 4.48
N GLY A 244 -16.53 -16.36 4.68
CA GLY A 244 -16.09 -15.43 5.74
C GLY A 244 -14.67 -14.86 5.58
N GLY A 245 -14.01 -15.03 4.44
CA GLY A 245 -12.65 -14.53 4.21
C GLY A 245 -12.59 -13.04 3.88
N GLN A 246 -11.38 -12.50 3.80
CA GLN A 246 -11.07 -11.13 3.37
C GLN A 246 -10.30 -11.12 2.04
N ILE A 247 -10.47 -10.07 1.24
CA ILE A 247 -9.82 -9.93 -0.07
C ILE A 247 -9.20 -8.53 -0.28
N GLY A 248 -8.02 -8.47 -0.92
CA GLY A 248 -7.27 -7.23 -1.14
C GLY A 248 -6.34 -7.25 -2.35
N LEU A 249 -5.51 -6.21 -2.44
CA LEU A 249 -4.45 -6.01 -3.44
C LEU A 249 -3.12 -5.77 -2.70
N VAL A 250 -1.99 -6.17 -3.30
CA VAL A 250 -0.65 -5.83 -2.83
C VAL A 250 -0.02 -4.81 -3.77
N VAL A 251 0.59 -3.75 -3.22
CA VAL A 251 1.39 -2.77 -3.96
C VAL A 251 2.81 -2.68 -3.42
N ASP A 252 3.77 -2.43 -4.32
CA ASP A 252 5.13 -2.03 -3.95
C ASP A 252 5.10 -0.62 -3.35
N CYS A 253 5.92 -0.36 -2.34
CA CYS A 253 5.83 0.89 -1.59
C CYS A 253 7.17 1.42 -1.07
N GLU A 254 8.18 1.46 -1.95
CA GLU A 254 9.41 2.27 -1.76
C GLU A 254 9.06 3.67 -1.22
N TRP A 255 9.52 4.02 -0.02
CA TRP A 255 9.27 5.37 0.48
C TRP A 255 10.04 6.41 -0.35
N ALA A 256 9.35 7.49 -0.71
CA ALA A 256 9.86 8.60 -1.49
C ALA A 256 10.05 9.82 -0.58
N GLU A 257 11.28 10.07 -0.16
CA GLU A 257 11.65 11.24 0.64
C GLU A 257 12.10 12.39 -0.28
N ALA A 258 11.75 13.64 0.02
CA ALA A 258 12.30 14.77 -0.73
C ALA A 258 13.79 14.95 -0.43
N ASN A 259 14.63 15.12 -1.45
CA ASN A 259 16.08 15.29 -1.26
C ASN A 259 16.47 16.63 -0.59
N SER A 260 15.59 17.62 -0.63
CA SER A 260 15.83 18.91 0.02
C SER A 260 14.53 19.60 0.46
N ASP A 261 14.69 20.74 1.11
CA ASP A 261 13.56 21.57 1.56
C ASP A 261 12.76 22.23 0.41
N LYS A 262 13.27 22.18 -0.82
CA LYS A 262 12.71 22.82 -2.02
C LYS A 262 11.29 22.32 -2.30
N ILE A 263 10.41 23.22 -2.76
CA ILE A 263 9.01 22.87 -3.05
C ILE A 263 8.91 21.93 -4.26
N GLU A 264 9.88 22.02 -5.17
CA GLU A 264 10.08 21.18 -6.34
C GLU A 264 10.33 19.73 -5.94
N ASP A 265 11.30 19.49 -5.03
CA ASP A 265 11.64 18.15 -4.52
C ASP A 265 10.51 17.55 -3.68
N LYS A 266 9.87 18.36 -2.84
CA LYS A 266 8.67 17.96 -2.07
C LYS A 266 7.51 17.58 -2.99
N SER A 267 7.32 18.32 -4.07
CA SER A 267 6.33 17.99 -5.11
C SER A 267 6.74 16.75 -5.91
N ALA A 268 8.03 16.54 -6.18
CA ALA A 268 8.57 15.37 -6.87
C ALA A 268 8.37 14.09 -6.04
N ALA A 269 8.70 14.12 -4.75
CA ALA A 269 8.44 13.01 -3.82
C ALA A 269 6.93 12.67 -3.75
N ALA A 270 6.06 13.68 -3.64
CA ALA A 270 4.61 13.47 -3.66
C ALA A 270 4.13 12.84 -4.98
N ARG A 271 4.64 13.30 -6.13
CA ARG A 271 4.33 12.69 -7.44
C ARG A 271 4.79 11.24 -7.54
N ARG A 272 5.97 10.90 -7.02
CA ARG A 272 6.49 9.52 -7.00
C ARG A 272 5.55 8.58 -6.23
N LEU A 273 5.01 9.02 -5.08
CA LEU A 273 4.01 8.25 -4.32
C LEU A 273 2.67 8.11 -5.07
N ASP A 274 2.22 9.17 -5.75
CA ASP A 274 1.02 9.11 -6.61
C ASP A 274 1.21 8.14 -7.79
N PHE A 275 2.36 8.16 -8.47
CA PHE A 275 2.64 7.22 -9.58
C PHE A 275 2.88 5.78 -9.11
N GLN A 276 3.19 5.54 -7.83
CA GLN A 276 3.40 4.20 -7.27
C GLN A 276 2.15 3.65 -6.59
N ILE A 277 1.89 4.13 -5.37
CA ILE A 277 0.83 3.67 -4.49
C ILE A 277 -0.51 4.23 -4.99
N GLY A 278 -0.54 5.51 -5.36
CA GLY A 278 -1.74 6.18 -5.85
C GLY A 278 -2.28 5.58 -7.15
N TRP A 279 -1.40 5.15 -8.06
CA TRP A 279 -1.77 4.63 -9.39
C TRP A 279 -2.77 3.47 -9.29
N TYR A 280 -2.56 2.58 -8.32
CA TYR A 280 -3.42 1.43 -8.08
C TYR A 280 -4.46 1.67 -6.99
N LEU A 281 -4.14 2.42 -5.93
CA LEU A 281 -5.09 2.60 -4.81
C LEU A 281 -6.11 3.73 -5.06
N ASP A 282 -5.75 4.88 -5.63
CA ASP A 282 -6.72 5.99 -5.84
C ASP A 282 -7.94 5.58 -6.69
N PRO A 283 -7.81 4.77 -7.76
CA PRO A 283 -8.96 4.20 -8.46
C PRO A 283 -9.93 3.41 -7.58
N LEU A 284 -9.41 2.63 -6.63
CA LEU A 284 -10.20 1.74 -5.76
C LEU A 284 -10.88 2.48 -4.59
N TYR A 285 -10.34 3.63 -4.18
CA TYR A 285 -10.94 4.49 -3.14
C TYR A 285 -11.80 5.63 -3.66
N TYR A 286 -11.44 6.20 -4.82
CA TYR A 286 -11.99 7.44 -5.33
C TYR A 286 -12.59 7.32 -6.75
N GLY A 287 -12.45 6.16 -7.41
CA GLY A 287 -12.95 5.92 -8.77
C GLY A 287 -12.14 6.57 -9.88
N GLU A 288 -11.00 7.18 -9.56
CA GLU A 288 -10.21 7.99 -10.48
C GLU A 288 -8.72 7.81 -10.20
N TYR A 289 -7.89 7.89 -11.26
CA TYR A 289 -6.44 7.95 -11.11
C TYR A 289 -5.99 9.23 -10.37
N PRO A 290 -4.80 9.22 -9.73
CA PRO A 290 -4.23 10.39 -9.07
C PRO A 290 -4.22 11.62 -9.97
N LYS A 291 -4.47 12.79 -9.39
CA LYS A 291 -4.54 14.05 -10.13
C LYS A 291 -3.26 14.31 -10.93
N ALA A 292 -2.10 14.10 -10.31
CA ALA A 292 -0.80 14.28 -10.95
C ALA A 292 -0.58 13.39 -12.18
N MET A 293 -1.11 12.15 -12.18
CA MET A 293 -1.05 11.26 -13.33
C MET A 293 -1.95 11.75 -14.47
N ARG A 294 -3.21 12.11 -14.17
CA ARG A 294 -4.16 12.59 -15.18
C ARG A 294 -3.70 13.89 -15.86
N GLU A 295 -3.08 14.81 -15.12
CA GLU A 295 -2.56 16.06 -15.67
C GLU A 295 -1.30 15.88 -16.53
N ARG A 296 -0.48 14.84 -16.27
CA ARG A 296 0.80 14.61 -16.97
C ARG A 296 0.68 13.69 -18.17
N LEU A 297 -0.11 12.63 -18.06
CA LEU A 297 -0.25 11.60 -19.08
C LEU A 297 -1.36 11.93 -20.08
N GLY A 298 -2.36 12.74 -19.69
CA GLY A 298 -3.47 13.12 -20.56
C GLY A 298 -4.17 11.91 -21.17
N ASP A 299 -4.17 11.81 -22.50
CA ASP A 299 -4.81 10.72 -23.23
C ASP A 299 -3.99 9.40 -23.29
N GLN A 300 -2.74 9.39 -22.80
CA GLN A 300 -1.96 8.14 -22.61
C GLN A 300 -2.51 7.29 -21.46
N LEU A 301 -3.18 7.91 -20.50
CA LEU A 301 -3.80 7.24 -19.36
C LEU A 301 -5.26 6.89 -19.70
N PRO A 302 -5.64 5.59 -19.66
CA PRO A 302 -7.03 5.19 -19.91
C PRO A 302 -8.02 5.85 -18.94
N LYS A 303 -9.29 5.93 -19.36
CA LYS A 303 -10.37 6.59 -18.60
C LYS A 303 -11.40 5.55 -18.16
N PHE A 304 -11.69 5.49 -16.87
CA PHE A 304 -12.74 4.63 -16.34
C PHE A 304 -14.12 5.13 -16.77
N SER A 305 -14.96 4.21 -17.26
CA SER A 305 -16.39 4.45 -17.47
C SER A 305 -17.14 4.57 -16.14
N GLU A 306 -18.38 5.04 -16.16
CA GLU A 306 -19.20 5.11 -14.95
C GLU A 306 -19.56 3.72 -14.41
N GLU A 307 -19.54 2.70 -15.27
CA GLU A 307 -19.70 1.28 -14.91
C GLU A 307 -18.44 0.76 -14.20
N ASP A 308 -17.26 1.07 -14.72
CA ASP A 308 -15.97 0.75 -14.09
C ASP A 308 -15.89 1.39 -12.69
N LYS A 309 -16.24 2.67 -12.54
CA LYS A 309 -16.22 3.38 -11.25
C LYS A 309 -17.10 2.71 -10.18
N LYS A 310 -18.29 2.22 -10.57
CA LYS A 310 -19.19 1.48 -9.66
C LYS A 310 -18.59 0.15 -9.22
N LEU A 311 -17.80 -0.50 -10.08
CA LEU A 311 -17.11 -1.76 -9.77
C LEU A 311 -15.87 -1.52 -8.88
N LEU A 312 -15.13 -0.45 -9.11
CA LEU A 312 -13.89 -0.10 -8.39
C LEU A 312 -14.14 0.32 -6.95
N LEU A 313 -15.18 1.11 -6.68
CA LEU A 313 -15.41 1.66 -5.35
C LEU A 313 -15.75 0.54 -4.34
N ASN A 314 -15.09 0.58 -3.18
CA ASN A 314 -15.25 -0.43 -2.12
C ASN A 314 -14.86 -1.85 -2.62
N SER A 315 -13.71 -1.99 -3.26
CA SER A 315 -13.18 -3.27 -3.79
C SER A 315 -12.08 -3.91 -2.92
N MET A 316 -11.85 -3.45 -1.68
CA MET A 316 -10.84 -4.04 -0.80
C MET A 316 -11.32 -4.14 0.64
N ASP A 317 -10.89 -5.22 1.32
CA ASP A 317 -11.03 -5.41 2.77
C ASP A 317 -9.73 -5.08 3.52
N PHE A 318 -8.57 -5.18 2.85
CA PHE A 318 -7.24 -4.80 3.35
C PHE A 318 -6.32 -4.32 2.22
N ILE A 319 -5.24 -3.61 2.57
CA ILE A 319 -4.12 -3.28 1.67
C ILE A 319 -2.90 -4.13 2.06
N GLY A 320 -2.29 -4.82 1.10
CA GLY A 320 -0.97 -5.39 1.23
C GLY A 320 0.12 -4.40 0.78
N LEU A 321 1.19 -4.31 1.54
CA LEU A 321 2.33 -3.43 1.27
C LEU A 321 3.62 -4.25 1.21
N ASN A 322 4.30 -4.17 0.08
CA ASN A 322 5.63 -4.74 -0.10
C ASN A 322 6.67 -3.61 -0.02
N HIS A 323 7.39 -3.55 1.10
CA HIS A 323 8.37 -2.51 1.35
C HIS A 323 9.75 -3.14 1.49
N TYR A 324 10.74 -2.59 0.78
CA TYR A 324 12.12 -3.05 0.87
C TYR A 324 13.09 -1.92 1.25
N THR A 325 12.96 -0.77 0.60
CA THR A 325 13.95 0.32 0.60
C THR A 325 13.28 1.69 0.56
N THR A 326 14.09 2.74 0.50
CA THR A 326 13.68 4.15 0.45
C THR A 326 14.62 4.91 -0.46
N ARG A 327 14.13 5.97 -1.11
CA ARG A 327 14.92 6.84 -1.98
C ARG A 327 14.72 8.30 -1.63
N PHE A 328 15.79 9.07 -1.81
CA PHE A 328 15.66 10.52 -1.97
C PHE A 328 15.20 10.80 -3.39
N ILE A 329 14.28 11.74 -3.53
CA ILE A 329 13.69 12.18 -4.78
C ILE A 329 14.06 13.64 -4.98
N THR A 330 14.73 13.92 -6.09
CA THR A 330 15.01 15.27 -6.56
C THR A 330 14.19 15.56 -7.81
N TYR A 331 13.76 16.80 -7.98
CA TYR A 331 13.11 17.25 -9.21
C TYR A 331 14.15 17.42 -10.33
N VAL A 332 13.86 16.89 -11.52
CA VAL A 332 14.70 17.05 -12.72
C VAL A 332 13.84 17.25 -13.97
N THR A 333 14.28 18.11 -14.88
CA THR A 333 13.59 18.40 -16.16
C THR A 333 14.02 17.50 -17.31
N ASP A 334 15.17 16.85 -17.22
CA ASP A 334 15.63 15.80 -18.15
C ASP A 334 15.91 14.53 -17.33
N SER A 335 14.85 13.76 -17.08
CA SER A 335 14.89 12.50 -16.31
C SER A 335 15.38 11.32 -17.17
N ASN A 336 15.68 10.17 -16.53
CA ASN A 336 16.25 9.00 -17.21
C ASN A 336 15.45 8.63 -18.49
N LYS A 337 16.16 8.57 -19.62
CA LYS A 337 15.60 8.35 -20.97
C LYS A 337 15.26 6.89 -21.26
N GLU A 338 15.67 5.96 -20.40
CA GLU A 338 15.45 4.52 -20.56
C GLU A 338 14.03 4.06 -20.21
N SER A 339 13.29 4.78 -19.37
CA SER A 339 11.91 4.45 -18.98
C SER A 339 10.98 5.64 -19.21
N ARG A 340 9.87 5.40 -19.92
CA ARG A 340 8.85 6.42 -20.13
C ARG A 340 8.03 6.67 -18.86
N TYR A 341 7.80 5.65 -18.05
CA TYR A 341 7.12 5.76 -16.76
C TYR A 341 7.87 6.66 -15.77
N TYR A 342 9.18 6.49 -15.61
CA TYR A 342 9.98 7.39 -14.77
C TYR A 342 10.14 8.78 -15.40
N GLY A 343 10.28 8.84 -16.73
CA GLY A 343 10.33 10.11 -17.48
C GLY A 343 9.14 11.03 -17.23
N ALA A 344 7.91 10.48 -17.22
CA ALA A 344 6.68 11.25 -17.01
C ALA A 344 6.58 11.95 -15.63
N GLN A 345 7.37 11.50 -14.65
CA GLN A 345 7.30 12.00 -13.28
C GLN A 345 8.15 13.26 -13.06
N GLU A 346 9.14 13.55 -13.93
CA GLU A 346 10.16 14.61 -13.74
C GLU A 346 10.87 14.44 -12.38
N ILE A 347 11.37 13.23 -12.13
CA ILE A 347 12.06 12.86 -10.89
C ILE A 347 13.33 12.07 -11.17
N GLU A 348 14.28 12.16 -10.26
CA GLU A 348 15.41 11.23 -10.15
C GLU A 348 15.38 10.55 -8.78
N ARG A 349 15.61 9.24 -8.75
CA ARG A 349 15.71 8.40 -7.54
C ARG A 349 17.18 8.28 -7.16
N ILE A 350 17.59 8.98 -6.12
CA ILE A 350 19.00 9.01 -5.68
C ILE A 350 19.17 8.42 -4.28
N VAL A 351 20.43 8.13 -3.96
CA VAL A 351 20.84 7.44 -2.72
C VAL A 351 21.61 8.34 -1.77
N GLU A 352 22.06 9.50 -2.23
CA GLU A 352 22.81 10.48 -1.45
C GLU A 352 21.93 11.69 -1.14
N TRP A 353 21.99 12.18 0.10
CA TRP A 353 21.39 13.43 0.52
C TRP A 353 22.17 14.64 -0.04
N GLU A 354 21.56 15.83 -0.05
CA GLU A 354 22.22 17.13 -0.30
C GLU A 354 23.39 17.35 0.70
N GLY A 355 24.57 16.85 0.34
CA GLY A 355 25.75 16.76 1.22
C GLY A 355 26.64 15.53 1.01
N GLY A 356 26.21 14.53 0.20
CA GLY A 356 27.03 13.37 -0.18
C GLY A 356 26.97 12.18 0.79
N LYS A 357 26.01 12.18 1.73
CA LYS A 357 25.81 11.07 2.66
C LYS A 357 24.77 10.09 2.12
N VAL A 358 25.14 8.82 2.05
CA VAL A 358 24.27 7.73 1.57
C VAL A 358 23.12 7.44 2.56
N ILE A 359 21.93 7.16 2.03
CA ILE A 359 20.66 7.00 2.76
C ILE A 359 20.61 5.80 3.73
N GLY A 360 21.46 4.80 3.50
CA GLY A 360 21.55 3.57 4.28
C GLY A 360 22.66 2.66 3.77
N GLU A 361 22.88 1.53 4.44
CA GLU A 361 23.81 0.50 3.96
C GLU A 361 23.20 -0.22 2.74
N LYS A 362 23.99 -0.46 1.68
CA LYS A 362 23.52 -1.19 0.49
C LYS A 362 23.50 -2.70 0.76
N ALA A 363 22.48 -3.40 0.26
CA ALA A 363 22.47 -4.87 0.19
C ALA A 363 23.15 -5.36 -1.11
N ALA A 364 22.90 -6.60 -1.51
CA ALA A 364 23.48 -7.16 -2.74
C ALA A 364 22.87 -6.55 -4.02
N SER A 365 21.58 -6.19 -4.03
CA SER A 365 20.96 -5.51 -5.16
C SER A 365 21.30 -4.03 -5.20
N GLU A 366 21.65 -3.50 -6.37
CA GLU A 366 21.88 -2.06 -6.61
C GLU A 366 20.68 -1.17 -6.25
N TRP A 367 19.48 -1.74 -6.23
CA TRP A 367 18.26 -1.03 -5.86
C TRP A 367 17.94 -1.04 -4.35
N LEU A 368 18.54 -1.94 -3.55
CA LEU A 368 18.12 -2.21 -2.16
C LEU A 368 19.09 -1.61 -1.13
N TYR A 369 18.57 -0.70 -0.31
CA TYR A 369 19.29 -0.04 0.77
C TYR A 369 18.51 -0.22 2.08
N VAL A 370 19.23 -0.43 3.18
CA VAL A 370 18.65 -0.68 4.52
C VAL A 370 18.22 0.64 5.14
N VAL A 371 16.93 0.96 5.01
CA VAL A 371 16.32 2.24 5.41
C VAL A 371 15.01 2.02 6.20
N PRO A 372 15.09 1.52 7.46
CA PRO A 372 13.92 1.09 8.25
C PRO A 372 12.91 2.21 8.55
N TRP A 373 13.36 3.46 8.65
CA TRP A 373 12.47 4.60 8.93
C TRP A 373 11.47 4.89 7.79
N GLY A 374 11.80 4.50 6.55
CA GLY A 374 10.90 4.63 5.41
C GLY A 374 9.65 3.77 5.54
N LEU A 375 9.78 2.54 6.09
CA LEU A 375 8.64 1.68 6.37
C LEU A 375 7.65 2.37 7.32
N ARG A 376 8.15 3.01 8.38
CA ARG A 376 7.30 3.77 9.31
C ARG A 376 6.60 4.95 8.60
N LYS A 377 7.30 5.67 7.71
CA LYS A 377 6.70 6.78 6.95
C LYS A 377 5.63 6.30 5.97
N VAL A 378 5.86 5.20 5.24
CA VAL A 378 4.85 4.68 4.30
C VAL A 378 3.62 4.14 5.00
N LEU A 379 3.77 3.46 6.14
CA LEU A 379 2.65 2.98 6.97
C LEU A 379 1.77 4.16 7.43
N ASN A 380 2.40 5.24 7.91
CA ASN A 380 1.70 6.46 8.29
C ASN A 380 0.98 7.11 7.09
N TYR A 381 1.65 7.25 5.95
CA TYR A 381 1.08 7.84 4.73
C TYR A 381 -0.13 7.06 4.21
N VAL A 382 0.02 5.73 4.06
CA VAL A 382 -1.06 4.85 3.60
C VAL A 382 -2.24 4.91 4.55
N SER A 383 -2.01 4.84 5.87
CA SER A 383 -3.08 4.91 6.88
C SER A 383 -3.80 6.27 6.94
N GLN A 384 -3.12 7.36 6.58
CA GLN A 384 -3.72 8.71 6.52
C GLN A 384 -4.56 8.90 5.24
N LYS A 385 -4.11 8.39 4.10
CA LYS A 385 -4.80 8.52 2.79
C LYS A 385 -5.93 7.49 2.64
N TYR A 386 -5.74 6.27 3.13
CA TYR A 386 -6.61 5.11 2.92
C TYR A 386 -7.03 4.48 4.26
N ALA A 387 -8.35 4.45 4.51
CA ALA A 387 -8.92 4.07 5.81
C ALA A 387 -9.19 2.55 5.93
N THR A 388 -8.15 1.75 5.72
CA THR A 388 -8.25 0.29 5.52
C THR A 388 -7.07 -0.42 6.19
N PRO A 389 -7.26 -1.62 6.78
CA PRO A 389 -6.19 -2.37 7.43
C PRO A 389 -5.01 -2.69 6.53
N ILE A 390 -3.81 -2.72 7.11
CA ILE A 390 -2.56 -2.95 6.40
C ILE A 390 -1.94 -4.30 6.80
N TYR A 391 -1.43 -5.03 5.82
CA TYR A 391 -0.47 -6.11 6.03
C TYR A 391 0.84 -5.76 5.31
N ILE A 392 1.98 -5.90 6.00
CA ILE A 392 3.29 -5.83 5.35
C ILE A 392 3.52 -7.21 4.72
N THR A 393 3.21 -7.35 3.43
CA THR A 393 3.09 -8.64 2.73
C THR A 393 4.43 -9.16 2.18
N GLU A 394 5.41 -8.28 2.06
CA GLU A 394 6.83 -8.58 1.82
C GLU A 394 7.71 -7.52 2.49
N ASN A 395 8.77 -7.96 3.14
CA ASN A 395 9.87 -7.13 3.60
C ASN A 395 11.11 -8.03 3.79
N GLY A 396 12.27 -7.61 3.29
CA GLY A 396 13.48 -8.45 3.28
C GLY A 396 14.69 -7.80 2.62
N MET A 397 15.78 -8.55 2.51
CA MET A 397 17.00 -8.14 1.81
C MET A 397 17.74 -9.35 1.23
N ASP A 398 18.51 -9.10 0.18
CA ASP A 398 19.33 -10.08 -0.53
C ASP A 398 20.80 -10.05 -0.11
N ASP A 399 21.41 -11.24 -0.12
CA ASP A 399 22.87 -11.39 -0.21
C ASP A 399 23.22 -11.83 -1.64
N GLU A 400 24.48 -11.65 -2.03
CA GLU A 400 25.02 -12.28 -3.25
C GLU A 400 25.09 -13.79 -3.09
N ASP A 401 24.89 -14.55 -4.16
CA ASP A 401 25.38 -15.93 -4.24
C ASP A 401 26.90 -15.91 -4.49
N ASP A 402 27.69 -16.30 -3.48
CA ASP A 402 29.13 -16.55 -3.64
C ASP A 402 29.44 -18.03 -3.37
N ASP A 403 29.63 -18.78 -4.45
CA ASP A 403 29.88 -20.21 -4.41
C ASP A 403 31.29 -20.60 -3.94
N LYS A 404 32.13 -19.61 -3.60
CA LYS A 404 33.46 -19.78 -3.01
C LYS A 404 33.41 -19.72 -1.48
N LEU A 405 32.36 -19.15 -0.90
CA LEU A 405 32.22 -19.08 0.55
C LEU A 405 31.83 -20.46 1.11
N PRO A 406 32.42 -20.90 2.22
CA PRO A 406 32.01 -22.15 2.86
C PRO A 406 30.60 -22.00 3.44
N LEU A 407 29.78 -23.05 3.39
CA LEU A 407 28.36 -23.01 3.78
C LEU A 407 28.10 -22.30 5.12
N HIS A 408 28.95 -22.50 6.14
CA HIS A 408 28.76 -21.87 7.44
C HIS A 408 28.84 -20.33 7.43
N GLU A 409 29.54 -19.73 6.47
CA GLU A 409 29.57 -18.27 6.26
C GLU A 409 28.29 -17.80 5.53
N MET A 410 27.83 -18.55 4.53
CA MET A 410 26.54 -18.29 3.84
C MET A 410 25.31 -18.38 4.76
N LEU A 411 25.41 -19.12 5.87
CA LEU A 411 24.37 -19.22 6.90
C LEU A 411 24.45 -18.11 7.97
N ASP A 412 25.55 -17.36 8.06
CA ASP A 412 25.78 -16.35 9.11
C ASP A 412 25.38 -14.92 8.65
N ASP A 413 24.11 -14.80 8.25
CA ASP A 413 23.52 -13.59 7.64
C ASP A 413 23.22 -12.45 8.64
N LYS A 414 24.25 -12.01 9.37
CA LYS A 414 24.15 -10.97 10.42
C LYS A 414 23.51 -9.67 9.92
N LEU A 415 23.73 -9.30 8.66
CA LEU A 415 23.12 -8.10 8.06
C LEU A 415 21.60 -8.26 7.92
N ARG A 416 21.11 -9.41 7.44
CA ARG A 416 19.66 -9.74 7.39
C ARG A 416 19.05 -9.83 8.78
N VAL A 417 19.77 -10.37 9.79
CA VAL A 417 19.34 -10.31 11.20
C VAL A 417 19.18 -8.87 11.69
N ARG A 418 20.07 -7.94 11.29
CA ARG A 418 19.99 -6.53 11.66
C ARG A 418 18.81 -5.85 10.95
N TYR A 419 18.69 -6.03 9.64
CA TYR A 419 17.58 -5.57 8.81
C TYR A 419 16.22 -5.89 9.45
N PHE A 420 15.98 -7.17 9.74
CA PHE A 420 14.68 -7.60 10.29
C PHE A 420 14.37 -6.98 11.64
N LYS A 421 15.36 -6.88 12.55
CA LYS A 421 15.17 -6.20 13.85
C LYS A 421 14.76 -4.75 13.68
N GLU A 422 15.40 -4.03 12.76
CA GLU A 422 15.18 -2.60 12.55
C GLU A 422 13.83 -2.32 11.88
N TYR A 423 13.47 -3.07 10.83
CA TYR A 423 12.19 -2.91 10.14
C TYR A 423 11.00 -3.36 10.98
N ILE A 424 11.13 -4.45 11.76
CA ILE A 424 10.09 -4.88 12.71
C ILE A 424 9.94 -3.85 13.86
N ALA A 425 11.03 -3.24 14.32
CA ALA A 425 10.94 -2.12 15.27
C ALA A 425 10.26 -0.87 14.64
N ALA A 426 10.52 -0.56 13.37
CA ALA A 426 9.86 0.53 12.66
C ALA A 426 8.35 0.29 12.49
N ALA A 427 7.94 -0.94 12.16
CA ALA A 427 6.53 -1.35 12.13
C ALA A 427 5.88 -1.27 13.53
N ALA A 428 6.55 -1.77 14.58
CA ALA A 428 6.08 -1.64 15.96
C ALA A 428 5.89 -0.16 16.37
N ALA A 429 6.77 0.75 15.91
CA ALA A 429 6.69 2.19 16.16
C ALA A 429 5.66 2.95 15.29
N ALA A 430 5.05 2.29 14.28
CA ALA A 430 3.88 2.79 13.57
C ALA A 430 2.57 2.32 14.26
N ILE A 431 2.56 1.08 14.75
CA ILE A 431 1.43 0.49 15.48
C ILE A 431 1.28 1.14 16.86
N LYS A 432 2.39 1.27 17.61
CA LYS A 432 2.38 1.86 18.95
C LYS A 432 2.36 3.38 18.91
N PHE A 433 1.38 3.95 19.61
CA PHE A 433 1.39 5.34 20.00
C PHE A 433 2.64 5.69 20.83
N HIS A 434 3.29 6.80 20.49
CA HIS A 434 4.17 7.53 21.39
C HIS A 434 3.64 8.96 21.51
N PRO A 435 3.24 9.42 22.71
CA PRO A 435 3.21 10.84 22.97
C PRO A 435 4.67 11.29 23.06
N VAL A 436 5.19 11.91 22.00
CA VAL A 436 6.46 12.62 22.11
C VAL A 436 6.25 13.70 23.17
N HIS A 437 7.11 13.68 24.19
CA HIS A 437 6.98 14.46 25.41
C HIS A 437 6.42 15.87 25.16
N THR A 438 5.22 16.14 25.69
CA THR A 438 4.97 17.49 26.21
C THR A 438 6.08 17.74 27.23
N LEU A 439 6.95 18.71 26.95
CA LEU A 439 7.94 19.18 27.89
C LEU A 439 7.26 19.37 29.24
N GLU A 440 7.71 18.66 30.27
CA GLU A 440 7.26 18.91 31.63
C GLU A 440 7.50 20.41 31.91
N PRO A 441 6.47 21.17 32.34
CA PRO A 441 6.70 22.53 32.78
C PRO A 441 7.69 22.47 33.94
N GLN A 442 8.89 23.01 33.74
CA GLN A 442 9.92 23.01 34.78
C GLN A 442 9.32 23.58 36.07
N HIS A 443 9.47 22.84 37.16
CA HIS A 443 9.02 23.28 38.48
C HIS A 443 9.67 24.62 38.84
N HIS A 444 8.92 25.71 38.72
CA HIS A 444 9.18 26.93 39.48
C HIS A 444 8.33 26.90 40.77
N PRO A 445 8.92 27.29 41.91
CA PRO A 445 8.35 27.01 43.22
C PRO A 445 7.14 27.89 43.54
N THR A 446 6.27 27.32 44.39
CA THR A 446 5.06 27.91 44.93
C THR A 446 5.29 29.25 45.64
N HIS A 447 4.42 30.24 45.39
CA HIS A 447 3.96 31.17 46.43
C HIS A 447 2.57 31.75 46.07
N PRO A 448 1.55 31.67 46.96
CA PRO A 448 0.21 32.19 46.69
C PRO A 448 -0.04 33.53 47.43
N LEU A 449 -0.18 34.64 46.70
CA LEU A 449 -0.76 35.88 47.25
C LEU A 449 -1.55 36.68 46.20
N SER A 450 -2.84 36.83 46.49
CA SER A 450 -3.72 38.00 46.22
C SER A 450 -3.53 38.83 44.93
N MET A 451 -4.56 38.84 44.08
CA MET A 451 -5.25 40.12 43.77
C MET A 451 -6.65 39.90 43.18
N GLU A 452 -7.63 39.74 44.07
CA GLU A 452 -9.06 39.80 43.74
C GLU A 452 -9.57 41.23 44.00
N ALA A 453 -9.22 42.16 43.10
CA ALA A 453 -9.72 43.54 43.10
C ALA A 453 -9.54 44.20 41.72
N ASN A 454 -10.45 45.12 41.39
CA ASN A 454 -10.43 46.01 40.22
C ASN A 454 -10.70 45.35 38.84
N TYR A 455 -11.98 45.19 38.49
CA TYR A 455 -12.53 45.88 37.30
C TYR A 455 -14.07 46.05 37.35
N GLN A 456 -14.57 46.71 38.41
CA GLN A 456 -15.85 47.44 38.33
C GLN A 456 -15.63 48.91 38.67
N ARG A 457 -15.56 49.75 37.64
CA ARG A 457 -15.84 51.19 37.62
C ARG A 457 -15.61 51.74 36.22
N HIS A 458 -16.68 51.94 35.46
CA HIS A 458 -17.05 53.23 34.86
C HIS A 458 -18.15 53.04 33.80
N ALA A 459 -19.37 53.38 34.19
CA ALA A 459 -20.49 53.72 33.32
C ALA A 459 -21.02 55.10 33.75
N THR A 460 -21.83 55.77 32.91
CA THR A 460 -22.17 57.22 32.92
C THR A 460 -21.02 58.10 32.37
N GLN A 461 -21.19 59.04 31.43
CA GLN A 461 -22.33 59.59 30.63
C GLN A 461 -21.74 60.09 29.26
N LYS A 462 -22.43 60.58 28.20
CA LYS A 462 -23.81 61.08 27.96
C LYS A 462 -24.21 61.13 26.45
N ASP A 463 -25.51 61.32 26.17
CA ASP A 463 -26.23 62.02 25.07
C ASP A 463 -25.74 62.13 23.60
N GLY A 464 -26.68 61.97 22.62
CA GLY A 464 -26.60 62.76 21.37
C GLY A 464 -27.20 62.33 20.00
N ILE A 465 -28.51 62.00 19.89
CA ILE A 465 -29.39 62.36 18.72
C ILE A 465 -29.30 61.62 17.34
N SER A 466 -30.49 61.14 16.89
CA SER A 466 -31.02 60.94 15.52
C SER A 466 -30.63 59.75 14.59
N LYS A 467 -31.70 59.13 14.03
CA LYS A 467 -31.81 58.42 12.73
C LYS A 467 -32.29 59.45 11.66
N PRO A 468 -32.18 59.29 10.31
CA PRO A 468 -32.56 58.04 9.60
C PRO A 468 -31.94 57.72 8.19
N SER A 469 -32.35 56.56 7.68
CA SER A 469 -32.73 56.27 6.27
C SER A 469 -31.74 55.71 5.24
N GLN A 470 -32.35 54.87 4.38
CA GLN A 470 -32.03 54.48 2.99
C GLN A 470 -30.91 53.47 2.63
N TRP A 471 -31.41 52.40 2.01
CA TRP A 471 -30.81 51.36 1.18
C TRP A 471 -29.78 51.83 0.13
N SER A 472 -28.72 51.06 -0.10
CA SER A 472 -28.58 50.15 -1.27
C SER A 472 -27.14 49.62 -1.48
N GLN A 473 -27.00 48.62 -2.37
CA GLN A 473 -25.76 48.11 -2.99
C GLN A 473 -24.81 47.20 -2.18
N HIS A 474 -25.11 45.89 -2.19
CA HIS A 474 -24.16 44.80 -1.87
C HIS A 474 -24.25 43.64 -2.88
N VAL A 475 -23.68 43.82 -4.07
CA VAL A 475 -23.13 42.77 -4.95
C VAL A 475 -21.97 43.46 -5.70
N PRO A 476 -20.69 43.16 -5.41
CA PRO A 476 -20.13 41.81 -5.53
C PRO A 476 -19.07 41.46 -4.46
N SER A 477 -19.39 40.55 -3.52
CA SER A 477 -18.42 40.11 -2.49
C SER A 477 -18.25 38.58 -2.37
N LEU A 478 -19.19 37.77 -2.88
CA LEU A 478 -19.07 36.30 -2.79
C LEU A 478 -18.00 35.72 -3.71
N MET A 479 -17.84 36.26 -4.93
CA MET A 479 -16.90 35.69 -5.91
C MET A 479 -15.45 35.90 -5.49
N VAL A 480 -15.13 37.06 -4.88
CA VAL A 480 -13.82 37.35 -4.29
C VAL A 480 -13.56 36.44 -3.09
N LEU A 481 -14.56 36.22 -2.23
CA LEU A 481 -14.43 35.31 -1.08
C LEU A 481 -14.17 33.86 -1.53
N CYS A 482 -14.84 33.37 -2.57
CA CYS A 482 -14.59 32.06 -3.15
C CYS A 482 -13.18 31.94 -3.78
N LEU A 483 -12.68 33.00 -4.44
CA LEU A 483 -11.31 33.00 -5.00
C LEU A 483 -10.25 32.97 -3.88
N VAL A 484 -10.43 33.78 -2.83
CA VAL A 484 -9.53 33.80 -1.66
C VAL A 484 -9.54 32.45 -0.93
N MET A 485 -10.71 31.83 -0.76
CA MET A 485 -10.84 30.50 -0.15
C MET A 485 -10.22 29.38 -1.01
N ALA A 486 -10.21 29.52 -2.35
CA ALA A 486 -9.52 28.58 -3.24
C ALA A 486 -7.99 28.74 -3.17
N LEU A 487 -7.48 29.97 -3.09
CA LEU A 487 -6.05 30.27 -3.00
C LEU A 487 -5.44 29.91 -1.62
N LEU A 488 -6.21 30.00 -0.54
CA LEU A 488 -5.73 29.61 0.80
C LEU A 488 -5.58 28.08 0.98
N ASN A 489 -6.05 27.27 0.02
CA ASN A 489 -5.94 25.81 0.08
C ASN A 489 -4.60 25.28 -0.49
N SER A 490 -3.65 26.16 -0.86
CA SER A 490 -2.36 25.78 -1.46
C SER A 490 -1.11 26.07 -0.61
N SER A 491 -1.27 26.56 0.63
CA SER A 491 -0.14 26.96 1.48
C SER A 491 -0.25 26.33 2.87
N ILE A 492 0.41 25.19 3.08
CA ILE A 492 0.51 24.52 4.38
C ILE A 492 1.91 24.72 4.95
N PHE A 493 2.06 25.60 5.95
CA PHE A 493 2.99 25.40 7.07
C PHE A 493 2.61 26.32 8.25
N HIS A 494 2.75 25.79 9.47
CA HIS A 494 2.45 26.40 10.77
C HIS A 494 1.00 26.89 11.03
N LEU A 495 0.26 26.12 11.82
CA LEU A 495 -0.29 26.50 13.15
C LEU A 495 -1.42 25.54 13.54
N THR A 496 -1.11 24.53 14.35
CA THR A 496 -2.08 23.57 14.91
C THR A 496 -3.21 24.26 15.69
N SER A 497 -2.89 25.35 16.40
CA SER A 497 -3.87 26.16 17.14
C SER A 497 -4.81 26.96 16.25
N LEU A 498 -4.36 27.43 15.07
CA LEU A 498 -5.23 28.16 14.13
C LEU A 498 -6.19 27.21 13.41
N PHE A 499 -5.76 25.98 13.12
CA PHE A 499 -6.58 24.96 12.47
C PHE A 499 -7.78 24.56 13.33
N LEU A 500 -7.62 24.48 14.66
CA LEU A 500 -8.73 24.26 15.60
C LEU A 500 -9.81 25.36 15.52
N LEU A 501 -9.39 26.63 15.49
CA LEU A 501 -10.29 27.79 15.35
C LEU A 501 -10.99 27.80 13.98
N LEU A 502 -10.23 27.64 12.90
CA LEU A 502 -10.76 27.55 11.52
C LEU A 502 -11.76 26.42 11.34
N VAL A 503 -11.54 25.25 11.95
CA VAL A 503 -12.47 24.12 11.88
C VAL A 503 -13.74 24.38 12.70
N THR A 504 -13.65 25.05 13.86
CA THR A 504 -14.87 25.49 14.58
C THR A 504 -15.68 26.51 13.78
N ASP A 505 -15.02 27.49 13.15
CA ASP A 505 -15.70 28.48 12.29
C ASP A 505 -16.31 27.84 11.05
N LEU A 506 -15.64 26.87 10.41
CA LEU A 506 -16.21 26.09 9.31
C LEU A 506 -17.45 25.29 9.74
N THR A 507 -17.48 24.73 10.96
CA THR A 507 -18.70 24.09 11.47
C THR A 507 -19.83 25.09 11.69
N LEU A 508 -19.55 26.28 12.24
CA LEU A 508 -20.52 27.37 12.43
C LEU A 508 -21.06 27.91 11.10
N LEU A 509 -20.19 28.08 10.09
CA LEU A 509 -20.58 28.44 8.73
C LEU A 509 -21.47 27.36 8.11
N SER A 510 -21.17 26.07 8.29
CA SER A 510 -21.98 24.98 7.73
C SER A 510 -23.38 24.85 8.36
N THR A 511 -23.49 25.08 9.68
CA THR A 511 -24.80 25.11 10.37
C THR A 511 -25.57 26.38 10.04
N SER A 512 -24.89 27.51 9.89
CA SER A 512 -25.50 28.77 9.45
C SER A 512 -26.02 28.68 8.00
N LEU A 513 -25.29 28.04 7.07
CA LEU A 513 -25.75 27.77 5.71
C LEU A 513 -26.98 26.84 5.69
N CYS A 514 -26.94 25.74 6.47
CA CYS A 514 -28.11 24.85 6.63
C CYS A 514 -29.31 25.56 7.27
N SER A 515 -29.08 26.53 8.16
CA SER A 515 -30.13 27.34 8.78
C SER A 515 -30.72 28.34 7.78
N ALA A 516 -29.88 29.03 7.00
CA ALA A 516 -30.31 29.95 5.94
C ALA A 516 -31.16 29.25 4.87
N VAL A 517 -30.78 28.03 4.46
CA VAL A 517 -31.57 27.21 3.52
C VAL A 517 -32.94 26.80 4.12
N LYS A 518 -33.03 26.58 5.44
CA LYS A 518 -34.32 26.38 6.13
C LYS A 518 -35.14 27.67 6.22
N SER A 519 -34.52 28.81 6.52
CA SER A 519 -35.18 30.12 6.61
C SER A 519 -35.74 30.60 5.27
N PHE A 520 -35.06 30.33 4.15
CA PHE A 520 -35.59 30.59 2.80
C PHE A 520 -36.86 29.77 2.49
N GLY A 521 -37.11 28.67 3.20
CA GLY A 521 -38.32 27.87 3.08
C GLY A 521 -39.50 28.34 3.95
N ALA A 522 -39.33 29.41 4.76
CA ALA A 522 -40.33 29.86 5.74
C ALA A 522 -41.05 31.18 5.35
N LEU A 523 -40.79 31.71 4.15
CA LEU A 523 -41.52 32.87 3.61
C LEU A 523 -42.79 32.41 2.88
N SER A 524 -43.91 32.35 3.60
CA SER A 524 -45.23 32.15 3.02
C SER A 524 -45.61 33.31 2.09
N PRO A 525 -46.11 33.07 0.87
CA PRO A 525 -46.81 34.09 0.09
C PRO A 525 -48.19 34.33 0.72
N VAL A 526 -48.46 35.59 1.06
CA VAL A 526 -49.81 36.07 1.41
C VAL A 526 -50.57 36.38 0.12
N GLY A 527 -51.86 36.00 0.06
CA GLY A 527 -52.80 36.53 -0.93
C GLY A 527 -53.29 35.51 -1.97
N LYS A 528 -54.62 35.43 -2.12
CA LYS A 528 -55.30 34.72 -3.21
C LYS A 528 -55.43 35.63 -4.43
N THR A 529 -55.32 35.07 -5.63
CA THR A 529 -56.32 35.15 -6.73
C THR A 529 -55.96 34.15 -7.83
N GLU A 530 -56.95 33.81 -8.66
CA GLU A 530 -56.83 32.90 -9.82
C GLU A 530 -55.99 33.55 -10.94
N ASP A 531 -55.21 32.77 -11.70
CA ASP A 531 -55.61 32.24 -13.02
C ASP A 531 -54.40 31.70 -13.84
N GLN A 532 -54.67 30.79 -14.79
CA GLN A 532 -53.88 30.36 -15.96
C GLN A 532 -52.33 30.16 -15.88
N GLY A 533 -51.92 28.89 -16.05
CA GLY A 533 -50.94 28.51 -17.09
C GLY A 533 -49.43 28.63 -16.82
N GLY A 534 -48.77 27.49 -16.56
CA GLY A 534 -47.34 27.30 -16.90
C GLY A 534 -46.42 26.73 -15.81
N LEU A 535 -45.69 25.66 -16.16
CA LEU A 535 -44.39 25.25 -15.59
C LEU A 535 -44.28 25.16 -14.05
N VAL A 536 -44.84 24.11 -13.43
CA VAL A 536 -44.48 23.68 -12.06
C VAL A 536 -44.06 22.20 -12.07
N GLY A 537 -42.75 21.94 -12.00
CA GLY A 537 -42.22 20.57 -12.11
C GLY A 537 -40.70 20.42 -12.01
N ARG A 538 -40.02 21.24 -11.20
CA ARG A 538 -38.55 21.15 -10.94
C ARG A 538 -38.04 21.30 -9.49
N PRO A 539 -38.79 21.76 -8.46
CA PRO A 539 -38.22 21.92 -7.11
C PRO A 539 -37.84 20.63 -6.34
N LEU A 540 -38.30 19.44 -6.76
CA LEU A 540 -38.17 18.20 -5.99
C LEU A 540 -36.90 17.40 -6.35
N GLU A 541 -36.56 17.32 -7.63
CA GLU A 541 -35.36 16.59 -8.10
C GLU A 541 -34.08 17.28 -7.64
N GLU A 542 -34.00 18.60 -7.83
CA GLU A 542 -32.86 19.42 -7.39
C GLU A 542 -32.68 19.37 -5.86
N ARG A 543 -33.77 19.33 -5.09
CA ARG A 543 -33.73 19.13 -3.63
C ARG A 543 -33.22 17.73 -3.25
N ARG A 544 -33.60 16.67 -3.98
CA ARG A 544 -33.05 15.33 -3.75
C ARG A 544 -31.55 15.29 -4.05
N VAL A 545 -31.11 15.86 -5.16
CA VAL A 545 -29.69 15.92 -5.52
C VAL A 545 -28.90 16.73 -4.48
N LEU A 546 -29.34 17.94 -4.10
CA LEU A 546 -28.67 18.73 -3.06
C LEU A 546 -28.64 18.03 -1.69
N MET A 547 -29.71 17.33 -1.29
CA MET A 547 -29.74 16.58 -0.03
C MET A 547 -28.85 15.34 -0.08
N SER A 548 -28.76 14.66 -1.23
CA SER A 548 -27.82 13.55 -1.45
C SER A 548 -26.38 14.04 -1.36
N VAL A 549 -26.01 15.08 -2.12
CA VAL A 549 -24.68 15.70 -2.09
C VAL A 549 -24.33 16.24 -0.70
N CYS A 550 -25.26 16.90 0.01
CA CYS A 550 -25.05 17.32 1.39
C CYS A 550 -24.87 16.16 2.37
N THR A 551 -25.50 15.00 2.12
CA THR A 551 -25.38 13.81 2.96
C THR A 551 -24.05 13.10 2.69
N GLU A 552 -23.67 12.95 1.43
CA GLU A 552 -22.37 12.42 1.00
C GLU A 552 -21.24 13.31 1.53
N TRP A 553 -21.34 14.63 1.38
CA TRP A 553 -20.37 15.59 1.91
C TRP A 553 -20.29 15.54 3.44
N LYS A 554 -21.42 15.45 4.15
CA LYS A 554 -21.42 15.28 5.61
C LYS A 554 -20.80 13.94 6.03
N ARG A 555 -21.03 12.85 5.29
CA ARG A 555 -20.39 11.55 5.49
C ARG A 555 -18.87 11.63 5.26
N MET A 556 -18.44 12.27 4.17
CA MET A 556 -17.04 12.50 3.84
C MET A 556 -16.33 13.34 4.89
N VAL A 557 -16.91 14.46 5.32
CA VAL A 557 -16.32 15.40 6.30
C VAL A 557 -16.36 14.83 7.72
N LYS A 558 -17.47 14.24 8.17
CA LYS A 558 -17.56 13.57 9.47
C LYS A 558 -16.55 12.43 9.55
N GLY A 559 -16.47 11.61 8.50
CA GLY A 559 -15.43 10.59 8.37
C GLY A 559 -14.02 11.16 8.37
N ARG A 560 -13.75 12.28 7.67
CA ARG A 560 -12.41 12.91 7.64
C ARG A 560 -12.00 13.41 9.02
N ARG A 561 -12.94 13.99 9.78
CA ARG A 561 -12.75 14.40 11.18
C ARG A 561 -12.50 13.19 12.09
N GLU A 562 -13.39 12.20 12.09
CA GLU A 562 -13.25 10.99 12.91
C GLU A 562 -11.98 10.20 12.57
N ARG A 563 -11.51 10.21 11.32
CA ARG A 563 -10.23 9.59 10.92
C ARG A 563 -9.00 10.29 11.50
N VAL A 564 -8.91 11.63 11.41
CA VAL A 564 -7.79 12.37 12.00
C VAL A 564 -7.78 12.20 13.53
N PHE A 565 -8.95 12.30 14.17
CA PHE A 565 -9.04 12.03 15.61
C PHE A 565 -8.72 10.58 15.97
N ARG A 566 -9.11 9.58 15.18
CA ARG A 566 -8.78 8.17 15.45
C ARG A 566 -7.29 7.89 15.29
N TRP A 567 -6.66 8.34 14.21
CA TRP A 567 -5.23 8.17 13.99
C TRP A 567 -4.37 8.86 15.08
N LEU A 568 -4.80 10.03 15.57
CA LEU A 568 -4.14 10.73 16.69
C LEU A 568 -4.18 9.97 18.03
N TRP A 569 -5.01 8.93 18.16
CA TRP A 569 -5.22 8.19 19.42
C TRP A 569 -4.88 6.69 19.31
N ASP A 570 -5.11 6.05 18.15
CA ASP A 570 -5.09 4.58 18.01
C ASP A 570 -3.85 4.03 17.25
N GLY A 571 -3.02 4.88 16.64
CA GLY A 571 -1.87 4.46 15.82
C GLY A 571 -2.26 3.98 14.41
N VAL A 572 -1.42 3.15 13.79
CA VAL A 572 -1.67 2.55 12.46
C VAL A 572 -2.18 1.11 12.60
N ASP A 573 -3.31 0.81 11.92
CA ASP A 573 -3.93 -0.53 11.86
C ASP A 573 -3.13 -1.49 10.93
N VAL A 574 -1.94 -1.88 11.39
CA VAL A 574 -1.14 -2.96 10.77
C VAL A 574 -1.44 -4.27 11.48
N ARG A 575 -1.83 -5.30 10.72
CA ARG A 575 -2.31 -6.60 11.25
C ARG A 575 -1.39 -7.78 10.99
N GLY A 576 -0.33 -7.58 10.20
CA GLY A 576 0.68 -8.61 10.03
C GLY A 576 1.92 -8.16 9.28
N TYR A 577 2.93 -9.02 9.36
CA TYR A 577 4.25 -8.85 8.78
C TYR A 577 4.73 -10.19 8.19
N PHE A 578 5.11 -10.18 6.92
CA PHE A 578 5.58 -11.33 6.17
C PHE A 578 7.00 -11.09 5.68
N ALA A 579 7.94 -11.92 6.13
CA ALA A 579 9.32 -11.87 5.66
C ALA A 579 9.41 -12.38 4.22
N TRP A 580 10.02 -11.58 3.33
CA TRP A 580 10.48 -12.04 2.03
C TRP A 580 11.95 -12.48 2.15
N SER A 581 12.31 -13.73 1.86
CA SER A 581 11.48 -14.89 1.50
C SER A 581 11.66 -16.04 2.49
N LEU A 582 10.80 -17.07 2.43
CA LEU A 582 11.04 -18.31 3.18
C LEU A 582 12.35 -18.98 2.71
N LEU A 583 12.45 -19.21 1.41
CA LEU A 583 13.54 -19.91 0.73
C LEU A 583 14.32 -18.94 -0.16
N ASP A 584 15.62 -19.17 -0.34
CA ASP A 584 16.30 -18.70 -1.55
C ASP A 584 15.57 -19.28 -2.78
N ASN A 585 15.49 -18.52 -3.87
CA ASN A 585 14.58 -18.81 -4.98
C ASN A 585 15.07 -18.14 -6.29
N PHE A 586 14.34 -18.33 -7.38
CA PHE A 586 14.64 -17.68 -8.67
C PHE A 586 14.23 -16.19 -8.64
N GLU A 587 15.19 -15.28 -8.55
CA GLU A 587 14.96 -13.83 -8.43
C GLU A 587 14.86 -13.16 -9.82
N TRP A 588 13.88 -13.61 -10.61
CA TRP A 588 13.47 -12.99 -11.88
C TRP A 588 14.66 -12.80 -12.84
N ALA A 589 14.89 -11.59 -13.35
CA ALA A 589 16.01 -11.29 -14.25
C ALA A 589 17.41 -11.47 -13.63
N GLN A 590 17.53 -11.58 -12.30
CA GLN A 590 18.79 -11.87 -11.61
C GLN A 590 19.08 -13.39 -11.55
N GLY A 591 18.12 -14.25 -11.86
CA GLY A 591 18.26 -15.70 -11.73
C GLY A 591 18.52 -16.11 -10.27
N TYR A 592 19.50 -16.97 -10.04
CA TYR A 592 19.87 -17.45 -8.71
C TYR A 592 21.00 -16.65 -8.05
N THR A 593 21.45 -15.54 -8.65
CA THR A 593 22.58 -14.73 -8.15
C THR A 593 22.26 -13.94 -6.87
N LYS A 594 20.98 -13.77 -6.51
CA LYS A 594 20.53 -13.04 -5.32
C LYS A 594 19.76 -13.98 -4.39
N ARG A 595 20.04 -13.88 -3.08
CA ARG A 595 19.51 -14.77 -2.05
C ARG A 595 18.68 -14.02 -1.01
N PHE A 596 17.35 -14.04 -1.15
CA PHE A 596 16.41 -13.40 -0.21
C PHE A 596 15.98 -14.28 0.98
N GLY A 597 16.27 -15.58 0.95
CA GLY A 597 15.70 -16.55 1.87
C GLY A 597 16.15 -16.43 3.31
N LEU A 598 15.23 -16.63 4.25
CA LEU A 598 15.53 -17.02 5.63
C LEU A 598 16.19 -18.42 5.69
N VAL A 599 15.87 -19.28 4.72
CA VAL A 599 16.44 -20.61 4.54
C VAL A 599 17.29 -20.60 3.27
N TYR A 600 18.57 -20.95 3.41
CA TYR A 600 19.46 -21.20 2.30
C TYR A 600 19.05 -22.47 1.57
N VAL A 601 18.98 -22.41 0.24
CA VAL A 601 18.79 -23.60 -0.61
C VAL A 601 20.09 -23.90 -1.33
N ASP A 602 20.61 -25.10 -1.10
CA ASP A 602 21.84 -25.58 -1.76
C ASP A 602 21.52 -26.08 -3.17
N TYR A 603 21.64 -25.18 -4.15
CA TYR A 603 21.40 -25.47 -5.56
C TYR A 603 22.31 -26.56 -6.15
N LYS A 604 23.42 -26.90 -5.48
CA LYS A 604 24.40 -27.89 -5.93
C LYS A 604 24.26 -29.24 -5.21
N ASN A 605 23.57 -29.29 -4.07
CA ASN A 605 23.41 -30.46 -3.23
C ASN A 605 21.93 -30.74 -2.92
N ASP A 606 21.25 -31.34 -3.91
CA ASP A 606 19.86 -31.83 -3.83
C ASP A 606 18.83 -30.80 -3.31
N LEU A 607 19.04 -29.51 -3.60
CA LEU A 607 18.18 -28.41 -3.16
C LEU A 607 17.95 -28.42 -1.63
N THR A 608 18.93 -28.88 -0.85
CA THR A 608 18.78 -29.05 0.61
C THR A 608 18.56 -27.72 1.32
N ARG A 609 17.63 -27.70 2.29
CA ARG A 609 17.23 -26.50 3.04
C ARG A 609 18.04 -26.33 4.34
N HIS A 610 18.72 -25.19 4.48
CA HIS A 610 19.54 -24.85 5.65
C HIS A 610 19.10 -23.50 6.26
N PRO A 611 18.45 -23.47 7.44
CA PRO A 611 18.04 -22.21 8.08
C PRO A 611 19.24 -21.30 8.38
N LYS A 612 19.18 -20.03 7.96
CA LYS A 612 20.21 -19.01 8.23
C LYS A 612 20.04 -18.42 9.65
N SER A 613 21.02 -17.62 10.09
CA SER A 613 20.98 -16.90 11.38
C SER A 613 19.72 -16.05 11.57
N SER A 614 19.16 -15.49 10.49
CA SER A 614 17.87 -14.77 10.44
C SER A 614 16.67 -15.65 10.76
N ALA A 615 16.59 -16.86 10.19
CA ALA A 615 15.55 -17.84 10.54
C ALA A 615 15.60 -18.22 12.03
N TYR A 616 16.80 -18.49 12.55
CA TYR A 616 16.96 -18.78 13.98
C TYR A 616 16.65 -17.56 14.88
N TRP A 617 16.89 -16.34 14.40
CA TRP A 617 16.47 -15.13 15.11
C TRP A 617 14.94 -15.01 15.16
N PHE A 618 14.25 -15.18 14.02
CA PHE A 618 12.78 -15.23 13.99
C PHE A 618 12.23 -16.31 14.91
N SER A 619 12.82 -17.52 14.90
CA SER A 619 12.30 -18.60 15.75
C SER A 619 12.39 -18.30 17.25
N ARG A 620 13.47 -17.63 17.68
CA ARG A 620 13.56 -17.11 19.06
C ARG A 620 12.56 -15.99 19.31
N PHE A 621 12.43 -15.04 18.39
CA PHE A 621 11.50 -13.89 18.51
C PHE A 621 10.03 -14.34 18.66
N LEU A 622 9.61 -15.33 17.86
CA LEU A 622 8.23 -15.82 17.83
C LEU A 622 7.89 -16.74 19.03
N LYS A 623 8.87 -17.48 19.57
CA LYS A 623 8.67 -18.41 20.69
C LYS A 623 8.90 -17.82 22.08
N ALA A 624 9.53 -16.64 22.18
CA ALA A 624 9.95 -16.03 23.44
C ALA A 624 8.83 -15.80 24.49
N ASP A 625 7.57 -15.76 24.09
CA ASP A 625 6.44 -15.60 25.01
C ASP A 625 5.86 -16.96 25.49
N ASN A 626 6.17 -18.07 24.82
CA ASN A 626 5.83 -19.42 25.30
C ASN A 626 6.81 -19.88 26.40
N ASP A 627 8.11 -19.59 26.23
CA ASP A 627 9.17 -19.95 27.19
C ASP A 627 9.06 -19.27 28.57
N LYS A 628 8.22 -18.23 28.68
CA LYS A 628 7.89 -17.58 29.95
C LYS A 628 6.76 -18.29 30.70
N LYS A 629 5.72 -18.73 29.98
CA LYS A 629 4.58 -19.46 30.59
C LYS A 629 5.02 -20.79 31.20
N GLY A 630 5.87 -21.55 30.49
CA GLY A 630 6.46 -22.80 31.00
C GLY A 630 7.50 -22.63 32.12
N LYS A 631 7.58 -21.45 32.75
CA LYS A 631 8.35 -21.18 33.97
C LYS A 631 7.51 -20.53 35.08
N GLU A 632 6.25 -20.22 34.80
CA GLU A 632 5.26 -19.76 35.78
C GLU A 632 4.28 -20.88 36.19
N GLU A 633 4.24 -21.97 35.42
CA GLU A 633 3.72 -23.31 35.77
C GLU A 633 4.81 -24.19 36.41
#